data_AF-A0A2E7LAX2-F1
#
_entry.id   AF-A0A2E7LAX2-F1
#
_cell.length_a   1.000
_cell.length_b   1.000
_cell.length_c   1.000
_cell.angle_alpha   90.00
_cell.angle_beta   90.00
_cell.angle_gamma   90.00
#
_symmetry.space_group_name_H-M   'P 1'
#
loop_
_entity.id
_entity.type
_entity.pdbx_description
1 polymer ?
#
loop_
_entity_poly.entity_id
_entity_poly.type
_entity_poly.pdbx_seq_one_letter_code
_entity_poly.pdbx_strand_id
1 'polypeptide(L)'
;MVRRGACWAPGDLVDNAMSQRQYVCLQLVLLIALGVVAFLMTGRPLIGILLPSIHASWRSLQTAIWLMRFDRPRSRGVICGLFCVATGCWKIAASALLSLACMVVLFYLTAVAPNMDRFAAVMTTLTVGVVMTSALGLMASVAAWVVGLRVWVHPELPDMLDEVRQWSPAESGLAKWNHAILVLVTSLAVPAVGGLGLALLQPGSVVRAVSMYGITLLAVLVTYWWLAPRILAEDPMACWSDHLAGRADGGDTAEMSSVRS
;
A
#
# COMPACT_ATOMS: atom_id res chain seq x y z
N MET A 1 38.73 6.87 -21.09
CA MET A 1 38.14 8.13 -20.61
C MET A 1 37.57 7.91 -19.21
N VAL A 2 38.28 8.38 -18.19
CA VAL A 2 37.89 8.24 -16.78
C VAL A 2 36.90 9.37 -16.44
N ARG A 3 35.63 9.04 -16.19
CA ARG A 3 34.66 10.01 -15.66
C ARG A 3 35.11 10.38 -14.25
N ARG A 4 35.54 11.63 -14.07
CA ARG A 4 35.83 12.23 -12.76
C ARG A 4 34.54 12.16 -11.93
N GLY A 5 34.61 11.54 -10.76
CA GLY A 5 33.51 11.49 -9.80
C GLY A 5 33.07 12.89 -9.42
N ALA A 6 31.79 13.20 -9.66
CA ALA A 6 31.17 14.40 -9.14
C ALA A 6 31.13 14.25 -7.61
N CYS A 7 31.92 15.07 -6.92
CA CYS A 7 31.87 15.20 -5.48
C CYS A 7 30.56 15.92 -5.16
N TRP A 8 29.51 15.18 -4.79
CA TRP A 8 28.22 15.74 -4.40
C TRP A 8 28.40 16.57 -3.13
N ALA A 9 28.11 17.86 -3.22
CA ALA A 9 28.12 18.73 -2.06
C ALA A 9 26.91 18.39 -1.17
N PRO A 10 27.08 18.20 0.15
CA PRO A 10 25.98 17.81 1.05
C PRO A 10 24.83 18.84 1.13
N GLY A 11 24.99 20.06 0.59
CA GLY A 11 23.94 21.06 0.50
C GLY A 11 22.79 20.68 -0.44
N ASP A 12 23.08 20.01 -1.56
CA ASP A 12 22.09 19.73 -2.60
C ASP A 12 21.00 18.73 -2.14
N LEU A 13 21.30 17.89 -1.14
CA LEU A 13 20.35 16.94 -0.57
C LEU A 13 19.26 17.61 0.29
N VAL A 14 19.62 18.66 1.03
CA VAL A 14 18.70 19.35 1.95
C VAL A 14 17.71 20.21 1.17
N ASP A 15 18.17 20.90 0.13
CA ASP A 15 17.34 21.76 -0.70
C ASP A 15 16.31 20.95 -1.50
N ASN A 16 16.71 19.78 -2.01
CA ASN A 16 15.80 18.86 -2.69
C ASN A 16 14.73 18.29 -1.75
N ALA A 17 15.08 17.94 -0.51
CA ALA A 17 14.12 17.42 0.46
C ALA A 17 13.10 18.50 0.90
N MET A 18 13.54 19.75 1.06
CA MET A 18 12.66 20.86 1.44
C MET A 18 11.68 21.21 0.30
N SER A 19 12.18 21.24 -0.93
CA SER A 19 11.38 21.44 -2.14
C SER A 19 10.31 20.35 -2.29
N GLN A 20 10.68 19.08 -2.13
CA GLN A 20 9.73 17.96 -2.24
C GLN A 20 8.56 18.06 -1.24
N ARG A 21 8.84 18.45 0.02
CA ARG A 21 7.78 18.66 1.03
C ARG A 21 6.83 19.78 0.64
N GLN A 22 7.35 20.89 0.12
CA GLN A 22 6.52 22.02 -0.31
C GLN A 22 5.59 21.65 -1.48
N TYR A 23 6.09 20.90 -2.47
CA TYR A 23 5.25 20.40 -3.56
C TYR A 23 4.15 19.46 -3.08
N VAL A 24 4.44 18.56 -2.14
CA VAL A 24 3.43 17.65 -1.56
C VAL A 24 2.37 18.43 -0.79
N CYS A 25 2.78 19.40 0.03
CA CYS A 25 1.83 20.27 0.75
C CYS A 25 0.96 21.08 -0.19
N LEU A 26 1.54 21.67 -1.26
CA LEU A 26 0.81 22.47 -2.22
C LEU A 26 -0.17 21.62 -3.03
N GLN A 27 0.24 20.42 -3.47
CA GLN A 27 -0.65 19.45 -4.10
C GLN A 27 -1.80 19.07 -3.17
N LEU A 28 -1.53 18.81 -1.88
CA LEU A 28 -2.55 18.48 -0.89
C LEU A 28 -3.56 19.64 -0.72
N VAL A 29 -3.07 20.87 -0.57
CA VAL A 29 -3.92 22.06 -0.44
C VAL A 29 -4.79 22.24 -1.69
N LEU A 30 -4.20 22.10 -2.88
CA LEU A 30 -4.92 22.19 -4.14
C LEU A 30 -6.00 21.10 -4.27
N LEU A 31 -5.71 19.87 -3.84
CA LEU A 31 -6.65 18.76 -3.84
C LEU A 31 -7.80 18.97 -2.87
N ILE A 32 -7.51 19.47 -1.67
CA ILE A 32 -8.53 19.81 -0.69
C ILE A 32 -9.41 20.92 -1.25
N ALA A 33 -8.82 21.97 -1.83
CA ALA A 33 -9.56 23.06 -2.46
C ALA A 33 -10.46 22.55 -3.60
N LEU A 34 -9.93 21.69 -4.48
CA LEU A 34 -10.69 21.10 -5.57
C LEU A 34 -11.83 20.20 -5.06
N GLY A 35 -11.58 19.42 -4.01
CA GLY A 35 -12.60 18.59 -3.36
C GLY A 35 -13.72 19.42 -2.74
N VAL A 36 -13.38 20.54 -2.10
CA VAL A 36 -14.36 21.51 -1.56
C VAL A 36 -15.18 22.13 -2.69
N VAL A 37 -14.55 22.57 -3.78
CA VAL A 37 -15.26 23.13 -4.94
C VAL A 37 -16.20 22.09 -5.57
N ALA A 38 -15.73 20.86 -5.77
CA ALA A 38 -16.55 19.77 -6.32
C ALA A 38 -17.74 19.43 -5.40
N PHE A 39 -17.53 19.46 -4.08
CA PHE A 39 -18.61 19.27 -3.11
C PHE A 39 -19.65 20.39 -3.20
N LEU A 40 -19.22 21.65 -3.24
CA LEU A 40 -20.10 22.80 -3.34
C LEU A 40 -20.91 22.80 -4.65
N MET A 41 -20.29 22.38 -5.75
CA MET A 41 -20.94 22.34 -7.08
C MET A 41 -21.93 21.18 -7.22
N THR A 42 -21.64 20.01 -6.64
CA THR A 42 -22.47 18.81 -6.84
C THR A 42 -23.53 18.62 -5.76
N GLY A 43 -23.36 19.23 -4.59
CA GLY A 43 -24.21 18.99 -3.41
C GLY A 43 -24.13 17.55 -2.87
N ARG A 44 -23.24 16.70 -3.41
CA ARG A 44 -23.10 15.29 -3.02
C ARG A 44 -21.85 15.09 -2.17
N PRO A 45 -21.98 14.74 -0.87
CA PRO A 45 -20.83 14.60 0.03
C PRO A 45 -19.84 13.51 -0.41
N LEU A 46 -20.34 12.47 -1.09
CA LEU A 46 -19.50 11.38 -1.60
C LEU A 46 -18.45 11.85 -2.60
N ILE A 47 -18.78 12.79 -3.49
CA ILE A 47 -17.84 13.25 -4.54
C ILE A 47 -16.69 14.04 -3.91
N GLY A 48 -17.00 14.90 -2.94
CA GLY A 48 -15.99 15.71 -2.24
C GLY A 48 -14.97 14.88 -1.46
N ILE A 49 -15.37 13.71 -0.97
CA ILE A 49 -14.50 12.79 -0.23
C ILE A 49 -13.73 11.88 -1.20
N LEU A 50 -14.42 11.29 -2.19
CA LEU A 50 -13.82 10.31 -3.08
C LEU A 50 -12.73 10.91 -3.97
N LEU A 51 -12.90 12.13 -4.46
CA LEU A 51 -11.94 12.74 -5.39
C LEU A 51 -10.52 12.88 -4.81
N PRO A 52 -10.32 13.52 -3.63
CA PRO A 52 -9.00 13.60 -3.02
C PRO A 52 -8.46 12.24 -2.60
N SER A 53 -9.31 11.31 -2.13
CA SER A 53 -8.89 9.96 -1.75
C SER A 53 -8.43 9.12 -2.94
N ILE A 54 -9.12 9.22 -4.08
CA ILE A 54 -8.72 8.57 -5.35
C ILE A 54 -7.40 9.16 -5.82
N HIS A 55 -7.25 10.49 -5.77
CA HIS A 55 -6.00 11.13 -6.19
C HIS A 55 -4.82 10.72 -5.31
N ALA A 56 -4.98 10.66 -3.98
CA ALA A 56 -3.95 10.15 -3.07
C ALA A 56 -3.55 8.69 -3.37
N SER A 57 -4.48 7.93 -3.93
CA SER A 57 -4.29 6.52 -4.32
C SER A 57 -3.81 6.35 -5.76
N TRP A 58 -3.81 7.43 -6.55
CA TRP A 58 -3.56 7.39 -7.99
C TRP A 58 -2.18 6.84 -8.33
N ARG A 59 -1.14 7.27 -7.59
CA ARG A 59 0.23 6.76 -7.80
C ARG A 59 0.31 5.25 -7.56
N SER A 60 -0.33 4.75 -6.50
CA SER A 60 -0.39 3.31 -6.21
C SER A 60 -1.13 2.52 -7.31
N LEU A 61 -2.19 3.08 -7.89
CA LEU A 61 -2.90 2.48 -9.02
C LEU A 61 -2.06 2.50 -10.31
N GLN A 62 -1.34 3.59 -10.58
CA GLN A 62 -0.41 3.66 -11.70
C GLN A 62 0.70 2.61 -11.57
N THR A 63 1.29 2.45 -10.38
CA THR A 63 2.24 1.39 -10.09
C THR A 63 1.64 0.00 -10.31
N ALA A 64 0.39 -0.22 -9.88
CA ALA A 64 -0.30 -1.49 -10.11
C ALA A 64 -0.47 -1.79 -11.61
N ILE A 65 -0.96 -0.81 -12.38
CA ILE A 65 -1.16 -0.95 -13.83
C ILE A 65 0.18 -1.18 -14.53
N TRP A 66 1.23 -0.48 -14.11
CA TRP A 66 2.58 -0.65 -14.63
C TRP A 66 3.09 -2.07 -14.36
N LEU A 67 2.98 -2.58 -13.12
CA LEU A 67 3.37 -3.94 -12.76
C LEU A 67 2.60 -4.99 -13.56
N MET A 68 1.29 -4.84 -13.69
CA MET A 68 0.47 -5.77 -14.46
C MET A 68 0.81 -5.80 -15.95
N ARG A 69 1.35 -4.70 -16.51
CA ARG A 69 1.68 -4.58 -17.93
C ARG A 69 3.12 -4.99 -18.25
N PHE A 70 4.08 -4.57 -17.45
CA PHE A 70 5.50 -4.65 -17.80
C PHE A 70 6.26 -5.75 -17.07
N ASP A 71 5.73 -6.26 -15.95
CA ASP A 71 6.44 -7.26 -15.17
C ASP A 71 6.30 -8.67 -15.80
N ARG A 72 7.45 -9.33 -16.02
CA ARG A 72 7.54 -10.73 -16.47
C ARG A 72 8.12 -11.54 -15.31
N PRO A 73 7.45 -12.57 -14.75
CA PRO A 73 6.24 -13.30 -15.14
C PRO A 73 4.91 -12.63 -14.78
N ARG A 74 3.85 -12.96 -15.54
CA ARG A 74 2.51 -12.39 -15.35
C ARG A 74 1.91 -12.65 -13.97
N SER A 75 2.19 -13.80 -13.36
CA SER A 75 1.69 -14.12 -12.01
C SER A 75 2.18 -13.11 -10.98
N ARG A 76 3.48 -12.76 -11.00
CA ARG A 76 4.05 -11.75 -10.09
C ARG A 76 3.44 -10.37 -10.34
N GLY A 77 3.37 -9.93 -11.59
CA GLY A 77 2.79 -8.63 -11.94
C GLY A 77 1.34 -8.47 -11.46
N VAL A 78 0.52 -9.54 -11.57
CA VAL A 78 -0.86 -9.54 -11.05
C VAL A 78 -0.88 -9.53 -9.52
N ILE A 79 -0.10 -10.36 -8.85
CA ILE A 79 -0.08 -10.45 -7.38
C ILE A 79 0.40 -9.13 -6.75
N CYS A 80 1.56 -8.61 -7.19
CA CYS A 80 2.08 -7.33 -6.73
C CYS A 80 1.13 -6.19 -7.12
N GLY A 81 0.52 -6.26 -8.30
CA GLY A 81 -0.51 -5.33 -8.74
C GLY A 81 -1.72 -5.31 -7.80
N LEU A 82 -2.24 -6.47 -7.38
CA LEU A 82 -3.34 -6.58 -6.42
C LEU A 82 -2.98 -5.97 -5.06
N PHE A 83 -1.76 -6.21 -4.55
CA PHE A 83 -1.29 -5.55 -3.32
C PHE A 83 -1.20 -4.03 -3.48
N CYS A 84 -0.78 -3.52 -4.64
CA CYS A 84 -0.76 -2.08 -4.93
C CYS A 84 -2.18 -1.48 -4.97
N VAL A 85 -3.14 -2.15 -5.59
CA VAL A 85 -4.56 -1.73 -5.59
C VAL A 85 -5.12 -1.74 -4.18
N ALA A 86 -4.88 -2.81 -3.42
CA ALA A 86 -5.28 -2.92 -2.02
C ALA A 86 -4.67 -1.80 -1.16
N THR A 87 -3.40 -1.43 -1.41
CA THR A 87 -2.75 -0.28 -0.75
C THR A 87 -3.46 1.04 -1.10
N GLY A 88 -3.91 1.21 -2.34
CA GLY A 88 -4.75 2.34 -2.74
C GLY A 88 -6.06 2.37 -1.96
N CYS A 89 -6.80 1.26 -1.91
CA CYS A 89 -8.02 1.15 -1.12
C CYS A 89 -7.77 1.43 0.38
N TRP A 90 -6.63 1.01 0.92
CA TRP A 90 -6.24 1.26 2.31
C TRP A 90 -6.06 2.75 2.57
N LYS A 91 -5.43 3.50 1.65
CA LYS A 91 -5.28 4.95 1.75
C LYS A 91 -6.62 5.67 1.72
N ILE A 92 -7.56 5.22 0.88
CA ILE A 92 -8.94 5.75 0.86
C ILE A 92 -9.58 5.54 2.23
N ALA A 93 -9.50 4.32 2.78
CA ALA A 93 -10.01 4.01 4.11
C ALA A 93 -9.35 4.87 5.21
N ALA A 94 -8.02 5.04 5.18
CA ALA A 94 -7.30 5.87 6.14
C ALA A 94 -7.74 7.34 6.08
N SER A 95 -7.98 7.88 4.86
CA SER A 95 -8.49 9.24 4.70
C SER A 95 -9.92 9.41 5.22
N ALA A 96 -10.79 8.41 5.02
CA ALA A 96 -12.14 8.40 5.56
C ALA A 96 -12.13 8.28 7.10
N LEU A 97 -11.23 7.46 7.65
CA LEU A 97 -11.04 7.32 9.10
C LEU A 97 -10.56 8.63 9.73
N LEU A 98 -9.62 9.33 9.10
CA LEU A 98 -9.18 10.64 9.56
C LEU A 98 -10.33 11.66 9.53
N SER A 99 -11.14 11.66 8.48
CA SER A 99 -12.32 12.53 8.37
C SER A 99 -13.33 12.25 9.49
N LEU A 100 -13.58 10.96 9.78
CA LEU A 100 -14.43 10.53 10.88
C LEU A 100 -13.88 11.01 12.23
N ALA A 101 -12.58 10.86 12.48
CA ALA A 101 -11.94 11.33 13.70
C ALA A 101 -12.08 12.85 13.86
N CYS A 102 -11.88 13.63 12.79
CA CYS A 102 -12.10 15.08 12.80
C CYS A 102 -13.56 15.43 13.13
N MET A 103 -14.55 14.72 12.57
CA MET A 103 -15.96 14.94 12.90
C MET A 103 -16.25 14.67 14.38
N VAL A 104 -15.70 13.59 14.94
CA VAL A 104 -15.88 13.24 16.37
C VAL A 104 -15.22 14.28 17.28
N VAL A 105 -14.00 14.73 16.97
CA VAL A 105 -13.31 15.77 17.73
C VAL A 105 -14.09 17.09 17.68
N LEU A 106 -14.59 17.49 16.51
CA LEU A 106 -15.41 18.70 16.37
C LEU A 106 -16.71 18.61 17.16
N PHE A 107 -17.37 17.45 17.14
CA PHE A 107 -18.55 17.21 17.97
C PHE A 107 -18.24 17.35 19.46
N TYR A 108 -17.14 16.77 19.92
CA TYR A 108 -16.73 16.87 21.33
C TYR A 108 -16.43 18.32 21.76
N LEU A 109 -15.80 19.11 20.89
CA LEU A 109 -15.43 20.50 21.19
C LEU A 109 -16.59 21.49 21.08
N THR A 110 -17.54 21.26 20.17
CA THR A 110 -18.60 22.24 19.87
C THR A 110 -19.98 21.82 20.36
N ALA A 111 -20.16 20.56 20.76
CA ALA A 111 -21.45 19.92 21.02
C ALA A 111 -22.45 20.00 19.86
N VAL A 112 -22.02 20.39 18.65
CA VAL A 112 -22.87 20.44 17.46
C VAL A 112 -22.87 19.08 16.80
N ALA A 113 -24.04 18.44 16.75
CA ALA A 113 -24.21 17.12 16.14
C ALA A 113 -23.77 17.13 14.67
N PRO A 114 -22.98 16.13 14.21
CA PRO A 114 -22.59 16.04 12.82
C PRO A 114 -23.81 15.77 11.94
N ASN A 115 -23.81 16.35 10.73
CA ASN A 115 -24.86 16.06 9.75
C ASN A 115 -24.82 14.56 9.39
N MET A 116 -25.94 13.88 9.63
CA MET A 116 -26.04 12.42 9.48
C MET A 116 -25.79 11.93 8.06
N ASP A 117 -26.15 12.71 7.04
CA ASP A 117 -25.90 12.34 5.63
C ASP A 117 -24.39 12.34 5.32
N ARG A 118 -23.67 13.32 5.86
CA ARG A 118 -22.20 13.41 5.70
C ARG A 118 -21.50 12.30 6.47
N PHE A 119 -21.96 12.03 7.69
CA PHE A 119 -21.45 10.94 8.51
C PHE A 119 -21.65 9.58 7.82
N ALA A 120 -22.86 9.31 7.30
CA ALA A 120 -23.17 8.09 6.56
C ALA A 120 -22.29 7.93 5.31
N ALA A 121 -22.03 9.03 4.57
CA ALA A 121 -21.15 9.01 3.41
C ALA A 121 -19.69 8.65 3.78
N VAL A 122 -19.16 9.24 4.85
CA VAL A 122 -17.81 8.92 5.38
C VAL A 122 -17.74 7.46 5.82
N MET A 123 -18.72 7.01 6.61
CA MET A 123 -18.79 5.62 7.07
C MET A 123 -18.88 4.63 5.92
N THR A 124 -19.72 4.91 4.91
CA THR A 124 -19.83 4.06 3.71
C THR A 124 -18.50 3.99 2.97
N THR A 125 -17.82 5.12 2.77
CA THR A 125 -16.51 5.18 2.12
C THR A 125 -15.46 4.38 2.90
N LEU A 126 -15.44 4.52 4.22
CA LEU A 126 -14.58 3.77 5.11
C LEU A 126 -14.85 2.26 5.00
N THR A 127 -16.11 1.83 5.13
CA THR A 127 -16.51 0.43 5.04
C THR A 127 -16.11 -0.17 3.69
N VAL A 128 -16.44 0.48 2.58
CA VAL A 128 -16.08 0.00 1.24
C VAL A 128 -14.56 -0.10 1.08
N GLY A 129 -13.81 0.92 1.50
CA GLY A 129 -12.35 0.92 1.42
C GLY A 129 -11.72 -0.22 2.24
N VAL A 130 -12.19 -0.43 3.47
CA VAL A 130 -11.71 -1.49 4.36
C VAL A 130 -12.04 -2.88 3.82
N VAL A 131 -13.28 -3.10 3.37
CA VAL A 131 -13.72 -4.38 2.80
C VAL A 131 -12.96 -4.71 1.52
N MET A 132 -12.81 -3.74 0.61
CA MET A 132 -12.06 -3.95 -0.63
C MET A 132 -10.57 -4.20 -0.37
N THR A 133 -9.96 -3.47 0.56
CA THR A 133 -8.57 -3.70 0.98
C THR A 133 -8.41 -5.13 1.48
N SER A 134 -9.31 -5.58 2.35
CA SER A 134 -9.25 -6.92 2.93
C SER A 134 -9.46 -8.01 1.88
N ALA A 135 -10.46 -7.87 1.02
CA ALA A 135 -10.74 -8.86 -0.03
C ALA A 135 -9.57 -8.99 -1.00
N LEU A 136 -9.05 -7.87 -1.52
CA LEU A 136 -7.95 -7.86 -2.47
C LEU A 136 -6.63 -8.30 -1.83
N GLY A 137 -6.35 -7.86 -0.60
CA GLY A 137 -5.14 -8.24 0.10
C GLY A 137 -5.13 -9.71 0.52
N LEU A 138 -6.26 -10.29 0.94
CA LEU A 138 -6.38 -11.74 1.16
C LEU A 138 -6.17 -12.52 -0.13
N MET A 139 -6.81 -12.10 -1.22
CA MET A 139 -6.67 -12.75 -2.52
C MET A 139 -5.21 -12.73 -2.99
N ALA A 140 -4.55 -11.58 -2.88
CA ALA A 140 -3.14 -11.42 -3.23
C ALA A 140 -2.23 -12.25 -2.31
N SER A 141 -2.52 -12.32 -1.01
CA SER A 141 -1.76 -13.12 -0.05
C SER A 141 -1.88 -14.62 -0.33
N VAL A 142 -3.09 -15.12 -0.58
CA VAL A 142 -3.30 -16.53 -0.93
C VAL A 142 -2.59 -16.86 -2.24
N ALA A 143 -2.72 -15.99 -3.27
CA ALA A 143 -2.04 -16.19 -4.54
C ALA A 143 -0.51 -16.17 -4.40
N ALA A 144 0.04 -15.23 -3.63
CA ALA A 144 1.47 -15.17 -3.33
C ALA A 144 1.97 -16.44 -2.63
N TRP A 145 1.22 -16.92 -1.64
CA TRP A 145 1.56 -18.15 -0.91
C TRP A 145 1.53 -19.38 -1.82
N VAL A 146 0.49 -19.54 -2.65
CA VAL A 146 0.35 -20.67 -3.57
C VAL A 146 1.46 -20.71 -4.62
N VAL A 147 1.88 -19.54 -5.13
CA VAL A 147 2.97 -19.46 -6.12
C VAL A 147 4.36 -19.50 -5.43
N GLY A 148 4.42 -19.30 -4.11
CA GLY A 148 5.68 -19.21 -3.38
C GLY A 148 6.44 -17.90 -3.64
N LEU A 149 5.73 -16.82 -4.00
CA LEU A 149 6.32 -15.52 -4.30
C LEU A 149 6.43 -14.66 -3.04
N ARG A 150 7.63 -14.09 -2.84
CA ARG A 150 7.85 -13.03 -1.87
C ARG A 150 7.58 -11.67 -2.52
N VAL A 151 6.82 -10.84 -1.86
CA VAL A 151 6.26 -9.59 -2.37
C VAL A 151 6.85 -8.41 -1.62
N TRP A 152 7.29 -7.42 -2.40
CA TRP A 152 7.69 -6.12 -1.91
C TRP A 152 6.93 -5.03 -2.68
N VAL A 153 6.17 -4.18 -1.96
CA VAL A 153 5.33 -3.15 -2.58
C VAL A 153 5.63 -1.78 -1.98
N HIS A 154 5.86 -0.82 -2.88
CA HIS A 154 6.04 0.59 -2.55
C HIS A 154 5.43 1.47 -3.65
N PRO A 155 4.82 2.63 -3.33
CA PRO A 155 4.24 3.52 -4.35
C PRO A 155 5.26 4.13 -5.32
N GLU A 156 6.53 4.18 -4.94
CA GLU A 156 7.63 4.71 -5.76
C GLU A 156 8.44 3.58 -6.43
N LEU A 157 7.90 2.37 -6.46
CA LEU A 157 8.58 1.22 -7.06
C LEU A 157 9.00 1.44 -8.53
N PRO A 158 8.21 2.08 -9.42
CA PRO A 158 8.63 2.31 -10.79
C PRO A 158 9.91 3.15 -10.87
N ASP A 159 9.96 4.24 -10.09
CA ASP A 159 11.11 5.14 -10.05
C ASP A 159 12.35 4.40 -9.52
N MET A 160 12.18 3.59 -8.48
CA MET A 160 13.26 2.76 -7.92
C MET A 160 13.78 1.71 -8.90
N LEU A 161 12.89 1.07 -9.66
CA LEU A 161 13.29 0.03 -10.63
C LEU A 161 14.03 0.66 -11.82
N ASP A 162 13.61 1.85 -12.26
CA ASP A 162 14.33 2.61 -13.29
C ASP A 162 15.71 3.04 -12.80
N GLU A 163 15.83 3.47 -11.53
CA GLU A 163 17.11 3.78 -10.89
C GLU A 163 18.02 2.54 -10.76
N VAL A 164 17.51 1.41 -10.25
CA VAL A 164 18.29 0.15 -10.12
C VAL A 164 18.72 -0.39 -11.47
N ARG A 165 17.95 -0.15 -12.53
CA ARG A 165 18.35 -0.51 -13.89
C ARG A 165 19.50 0.36 -14.41
N GLN A 166 19.62 1.58 -13.91
CA GLN A 166 20.64 2.55 -14.32
C GLN A 166 21.85 2.59 -13.37
N TRP A 167 21.70 2.15 -12.12
CA TRP A 167 22.70 2.32 -11.05
C TRP A 167 23.12 0.97 -10.45
N SER A 168 24.42 0.83 -10.18
CA SER A 168 25.01 -0.37 -9.59
C SER A 168 24.43 -0.66 -8.20
N PRO A 169 24.14 -1.93 -7.84
CA PRO A 169 23.46 -2.35 -6.60
C PRO A 169 24.20 -2.02 -5.28
N ALA A 170 25.34 -1.32 -5.32
CA ALA A 170 26.21 -1.12 -4.17
C ALA A 170 25.82 0.05 -3.23
N GLU A 171 24.92 0.96 -3.61
CA GLU A 171 24.68 2.22 -2.85
C GLU A 171 23.23 2.48 -2.39
N SER A 172 22.32 1.51 -2.44
CA SER A 172 20.91 1.74 -2.07
C SER A 172 20.66 1.72 -0.54
N GLY A 173 21.19 2.70 0.18
CA GLY A 173 21.07 2.87 1.64
C GLY A 173 19.72 3.38 2.16
N LEU A 174 18.66 3.43 1.35
CA LEU A 174 17.33 3.85 1.81
C LEU A 174 16.41 2.63 1.87
N ALA A 175 16.50 1.91 3.01
CA ALA A 175 15.54 0.88 3.39
C ALA A 175 14.14 1.48 3.50
N LYS A 176 13.40 1.52 2.38
CA LYS A 176 12.01 1.99 2.38
C LYS A 176 11.10 0.86 2.87
N TRP A 177 10.05 1.25 3.58
CA TRP A 177 9.17 0.32 4.27
C TRP A 177 8.18 -0.38 3.31
N ASN A 178 8.03 -1.70 3.46
CA ASN A 178 7.16 -2.53 2.61
C ASN A 178 5.67 -2.30 2.96
N HIS A 179 4.93 -1.63 2.07
CA HIS A 179 3.53 -1.30 2.29
C HIS A 179 2.61 -2.54 2.28
N ALA A 180 3.07 -3.66 1.73
CA ALA A 180 2.32 -4.92 1.77
C ALA A 180 2.09 -5.41 3.21
N ILE A 181 2.92 -5.00 4.18
CA ILE A 181 2.73 -5.29 5.61
C ILE A 181 1.36 -4.76 6.09
N LEU A 182 1.05 -3.49 5.80
CA LEU A 182 -0.22 -2.87 6.20
C LEU A 182 -1.42 -3.57 5.56
N VAL A 183 -1.30 -3.87 4.28
CA VAL A 183 -2.36 -4.58 3.54
C VAL A 183 -2.57 -5.96 4.14
N LEU A 184 -1.51 -6.70 4.45
CA LEU A 184 -1.62 -8.04 5.04
C LEU A 184 -2.27 -7.99 6.43
N VAL A 185 -1.81 -7.10 7.32
CA VAL A 185 -2.37 -6.94 8.66
C VAL A 185 -3.85 -6.59 8.59
N THR A 186 -4.23 -5.60 7.77
CA THR A 186 -5.64 -5.21 7.62
C THR A 186 -6.48 -6.32 6.99
N SER A 187 -5.94 -7.07 6.03
CA SER A 187 -6.62 -8.17 5.37
C SER A 187 -6.94 -9.33 6.31
N LEU A 188 -6.07 -9.59 7.29
CA LEU A 188 -6.31 -10.58 8.33
C LEU A 188 -7.23 -10.05 9.44
N ALA A 189 -7.06 -8.79 9.85
CA ALA A 189 -7.82 -8.21 10.95
C ALA A 189 -9.30 -8.01 10.60
N VAL A 190 -9.63 -7.58 9.38
CA VAL A 190 -11.01 -7.19 9.01
C VAL A 190 -12.01 -8.36 9.08
N PRO A 191 -11.77 -9.54 8.47
CA PRO A 191 -12.67 -10.68 8.60
C PRO A 191 -12.76 -11.17 10.05
N ALA A 192 -11.65 -11.08 10.79
CA ALA A 192 -11.59 -11.50 12.17
C ALA A 192 -12.49 -10.61 13.06
N VAL A 193 -12.39 -9.29 12.89
CA VAL A 193 -13.25 -8.30 13.56
C VAL A 193 -14.70 -8.41 13.08
N GLY A 194 -14.94 -8.65 11.79
CA GLY A 194 -16.28 -8.86 11.25
C GLY A 194 -16.97 -10.10 11.84
N GLY A 195 -16.25 -11.23 11.89
CA GLY A 195 -16.72 -12.45 12.53
C GLY A 195 -16.96 -12.29 14.03
N LEU A 196 -16.07 -11.55 14.71
CA LEU A 196 -16.27 -11.17 16.11
C LEU A 196 -17.53 -10.32 16.30
N GLY A 197 -17.73 -9.31 15.46
CA GLY A 197 -18.93 -8.46 15.49
C GLY A 197 -20.21 -9.27 15.35
N LEU A 198 -20.24 -10.23 14.42
CA LEU A 198 -21.36 -11.16 14.25
C LEU A 198 -21.56 -12.05 15.50
N ALA A 199 -20.49 -12.52 16.12
CA ALA A 199 -20.57 -13.31 17.36
C ALA A 199 -21.10 -12.49 18.55
N LEU A 200 -20.77 -11.19 18.61
CA LEU A 200 -21.22 -10.26 19.66
C LEU A 200 -22.68 -9.81 19.53
N LEU A 201 -23.31 -9.97 18.35
CA LEU A 201 -24.75 -9.76 18.20
C LEU A 201 -25.59 -10.76 19.01
N GLN A 202 -24.99 -11.86 19.45
CA GLN A 202 -25.66 -12.82 20.31
C GLN A 202 -25.67 -12.30 21.76
N PRO A 203 -26.81 -12.37 22.47
CA PRO A 203 -26.86 -11.99 23.88
C PRO A 203 -25.87 -12.85 24.67
N GLY A 204 -25.00 -12.21 25.45
CA GLY A 204 -23.90 -12.89 26.13
C GLY A 204 -23.27 -12.08 27.25
N SER A 205 -22.49 -12.78 28.08
CA SER A 205 -21.68 -12.19 29.14
C SER A 205 -20.51 -11.37 28.58
N VAL A 206 -20.13 -10.29 29.29
CA VAL A 206 -18.94 -9.48 29.00
C VAL A 206 -17.68 -10.36 28.92
N VAL A 207 -17.58 -11.39 29.76
CA VAL A 207 -16.45 -12.34 29.76
C VAL A 207 -16.32 -13.04 28.41
N ARG A 208 -17.45 -13.43 27.81
CA ARG A 208 -17.48 -14.05 26.48
C ARG A 208 -16.97 -13.07 25.43
N ALA A 209 -17.43 -11.82 25.46
CA ALA A 209 -16.98 -10.79 24.52
C ALA A 209 -15.47 -10.55 24.59
N VAL A 210 -14.93 -10.41 25.80
CA VAL A 210 -13.48 -10.23 26.03
C VAL A 210 -12.69 -11.44 25.56
N SER A 211 -13.15 -12.67 25.87
CA SER A 211 -12.48 -13.89 25.43
C SER A 211 -12.47 -14.03 23.90
N MET A 212 -13.58 -13.71 23.22
CA MET A 212 -13.67 -13.77 21.77
C MET A 212 -12.74 -12.74 21.14
N TYR A 213 -12.71 -11.52 21.64
CA TYR A 213 -11.76 -10.50 21.17
C TYR A 213 -10.30 -10.96 21.33
N GLY A 214 -9.95 -11.50 22.50
CA GLY A 214 -8.60 -12.01 22.77
C GLY A 214 -8.20 -13.15 21.83
N ILE A 215 -9.09 -14.12 21.61
CA ILE A 215 -8.86 -15.24 20.69
C ILE A 215 -8.72 -14.76 19.25
N THR A 216 -9.60 -13.85 18.80
CA THR A 216 -9.55 -13.27 17.46
C THR A 216 -8.24 -12.51 17.23
N LEU A 217 -7.79 -11.70 18.19
CA LEU A 217 -6.53 -10.98 18.12
C LEU A 217 -5.34 -11.95 18.05
N LEU A 218 -5.32 -12.97 18.92
CA LEU A 218 -4.28 -13.99 18.93
C LEU A 218 -4.23 -14.74 17.59
N ALA A 219 -5.38 -15.11 17.04
CA ALA A 219 -5.47 -15.79 15.74
C ALA A 219 -4.88 -14.92 14.60
N VAL A 220 -5.17 -13.61 14.58
CA VAL A 220 -4.60 -12.68 13.60
C VAL A 220 -3.09 -12.58 13.76
N LEU A 221 -2.57 -12.45 14.99
CA LEU A 221 -1.14 -12.35 15.25
C LEU A 221 -0.38 -13.62 14.87
N VAL A 222 -0.90 -14.79 15.24
CA VAL A 222 -0.31 -16.10 14.88
C VAL A 222 -0.32 -16.29 13.37
N THR A 223 -1.44 -15.98 12.70
CA THR A 223 -1.55 -16.08 11.25
C THR A 223 -0.58 -15.12 10.57
N TYR A 224 -0.50 -13.88 11.03
CA TYR A 224 0.45 -12.90 10.51
C TYR A 224 1.90 -13.36 10.69
N TRP A 225 2.29 -13.80 11.88
CA TRP A 225 3.65 -14.28 12.15
C TRP A 225 4.04 -15.45 11.24
N TRP A 226 3.10 -16.36 10.98
CA TRP A 226 3.31 -17.51 10.11
C TRP A 226 3.39 -17.14 8.62
N LEU A 227 2.55 -16.19 8.18
CA LEU A 227 2.40 -15.83 6.77
C LEU A 227 3.44 -14.79 6.31
N ALA A 228 3.77 -13.83 7.17
CA ALA A 228 4.70 -12.74 6.90
C ALA A 228 6.06 -13.21 6.35
N PRO A 229 6.81 -14.13 6.97
CA PRO A 229 8.12 -14.56 6.45
C PRO A 229 8.04 -15.36 5.13
N ARG A 230 6.83 -15.80 4.74
CA ARG A 230 6.62 -16.56 3.51
C ARG A 230 6.22 -15.67 2.33
N ILE A 231 5.48 -14.60 2.60
CA ILE A 231 4.93 -13.73 1.56
C ILE A 231 5.68 -12.41 1.48
N LEU A 232 6.24 -11.88 2.56
CA LEU A 232 6.85 -10.56 2.55
C LEU A 232 8.35 -10.68 2.30
N ALA A 233 8.84 -9.95 1.30
CA ALA A 233 10.26 -9.75 1.11
C ALA A 233 10.75 -8.60 2.03
N GLU A 234 11.95 -8.75 2.57
CA GLU A 234 12.63 -7.71 3.34
C GLU A 234 13.11 -6.58 2.41
N ASP A 235 13.69 -6.99 1.27
CA ASP A 235 14.26 -6.09 0.28
C ASP A 235 13.58 -6.24 -1.08
N PRO A 236 13.57 -5.18 -1.92
CA PRO A 236 13.08 -5.30 -3.28
C PRO A 236 13.83 -6.40 -4.04
N MET A 237 15.15 -6.52 -3.88
CA MET A 237 15.94 -7.53 -4.61
C MET A 237 15.52 -8.97 -4.31
N ALA A 238 15.04 -9.27 -3.10
CA ALA A 238 14.54 -10.59 -2.75
C ALA A 238 13.23 -10.97 -3.46
N CYS A 239 12.50 -9.99 -4.00
CA CYS A 239 11.30 -10.21 -4.82
C CYS A 239 11.63 -10.51 -6.31
N TRP A 240 12.83 -10.13 -6.79
CA TRP A 240 13.25 -10.28 -8.20
C TRP A 240 14.51 -11.14 -8.39
N SER A 241 15.08 -11.75 -7.34
CA SER A 241 16.35 -12.47 -7.37
C SER A 241 16.39 -13.66 -8.34
N ASP A 242 15.28 -14.39 -8.50
CA ASP A 242 15.24 -15.61 -9.30
C ASP A 242 15.50 -15.34 -10.81
N HIS A 243 15.21 -14.13 -11.29
CA HIS A 243 15.54 -13.74 -12.66
C HIS A 243 16.98 -13.30 -12.86
N LEU A 244 17.62 -12.78 -11.81
CA LEU A 244 19.02 -12.38 -11.88
C LEU A 244 19.90 -13.63 -11.90
N ALA A 245 19.56 -14.63 -11.08
CA ALA A 245 20.26 -15.92 -11.07
C ALA A 245 20.15 -16.66 -12.41
N GLY A 246 18.95 -16.77 -12.99
CA GLY A 246 18.75 -17.46 -14.28
C GLY A 246 19.37 -16.76 -15.49
N ARG A 247 19.71 -15.47 -15.41
CA ARG A 247 20.37 -14.73 -16.50
C ARG A 247 21.90 -14.89 -16.47
N ALA A 248 22.47 -15.15 -15.29
CA ALA A 248 23.90 -15.41 -15.14
C ALA A 248 24.29 -16.78 -15.71
N ASP A 249 23.50 -17.82 -15.46
CA ASP A 249 23.79 -19.18 -15.95
C ASP A 249 23.60 -19.35 -17.48
N GLY A 250 22.76 -18.53 -18.11
CA GLY A 250 22.47 -18.64 -19.55
C GLY A 250 23.44 -17.90 -20.49
N GLY A 251 24.31 -17.03 -19.95
CA GLY A 251 25.22 -16.18 -20.74
C GLY A 251 26.56 -16.83 -21.05
N ASP A 252 27.18 -17.50 -20.07
CA ASP A 252 28.57 -17.96 -20.19
C ASP A 252 28.74 -19.23 -21.02
N THR A 253 27.69 -20.02 -21.21
CA THR A 253 27.77 -21.27 -21.98
C THR A 253 27.65 -21.07 -23.50
N ALA A 254 27.00 -19.99 -23.95
CA ALA A 254 26.87 -19.69 -25.37
C ALA A 254 28.15 -19.06 -25.96
N GLU A 255 28.85 -18.21 -25.20
CA GLU A 255 30.02 -17.48 -25.70
C GLU A 255 31.28 -18.36 -25.82
N MET A 256 31.38 -19.45 -25.04
CA MET A 256 32.48 -20.42 -25.18
C MET A 256 32.36 -21.35 -26.40
N SER A 257 31.17 -21.45 -27.03
CA SER A 257 30.95 -22.32 -28.19
C SER A 257 31.30 -21.67 -29.54
N SER A 258 31.39 -20.34 -29.60
CA SER A 258 31.64 -19.60 -30.85
C SER A 258 33.12 -19.25 -31.10
N VAL A 259 34.02 -19.57 -30.17
CA VAL A 259 35.47 -19.30 -30.30
C VAL A 259 36.26 -20.54 -30.80
N ARG A 260 35.56 -21.64 -31.13
CA ARG A 260 36.19 -22.89 -31.61
C ARG A 260 35.90 -23.24 -33.08
N SER A 261 35.37 -22.33 -33.87
CA SER A 261 35.20 -22.49 -35.32
C SER A 261 35.94 -21.39 -36.07
#